data_AF-A0A0D6P8C4-F1
#
_entry.id   AF-A0A0D6P8C4-F1
#
_cell.length_a   1.000
_cell.length_b   1.000
_cell.length_c   1.000
_cell.angle_alpha   90.00
_cell.angle_beta   90.00
_cell.angle_gamma   90.00
#
_symmetry.space_group_name_H-M   'P 1'
#
loop_
_entity.id
_entity.type
_entity.pdbx_description
1 polymer ?
#
loop_
_entity_poly.entity_id
_entity_poly.type
_entity_poly.pdbx_seq_one_letter_code
_entity_poly.pdbx_strand_id
1 'polypeptide(L)'
;MTAVPPITHLTVTAGPYSYDARLEWADAPQTCAAFVARLPFESRLVHVRWSGEAVWMPLGDMDFAVGYENHTSYPAPGQVILYPGGISETEILLAYGGVHFASKVGQLAGNHFLTITSGLDTLAPLGRRALWEGAQPIRFAAAG
;
A
#
# COMPACT_ATOMS: atom_id res chain seq x y z
N MET A 1 1.46 28.04 17.50
CA MET A 1 1.70 27.83 16.05
C MET A 1 0.70 26.78 15.61
N THR A 2 -0.33 27.17 14.85
CA THR A 2 -1.37 26.24 14.39
C THR A 2 -0.74 25.27 13.40
N ALA A 3 -0.49 24.04 13.84
CA ALA A 3 -0.04 22.97 12.98
C ALA A 3 -1.07 22.80 11.85
N VAL A 4 -0.60 22.78 10.60
CA VAL A 4 -1.41 22.31 9.47
C VAL A 4 -1.99 20.95 9.89
N PRO A 5 -3.31 20.71 9.76
CA PRO A 5 -3.86 19.40 10.08
C PRO A 5 -3.10 18.38 9.22
N PRO A 6 -2.59 17.28 9.81
CA PRO A 6 -1.82 16.30 9.05
C PRO A 6 -2.67 15.83 7.87
N ILE A 7 -2.04 15.61 6.71
CA ILE A 7 -2.71 14.99 5.56
C ILE A 7 -3.36 13.70 6.06
N THR A 8 -4.69 13.64 6.07
CA THR A 8 -5.45 12.50 6.60
C THR A 8 -5.99 11.60 5.49
N HIS A 9 -6.15 12.15 4.29
CA HIS A 9 -6.72 11.48 3.14
C HIS A 9 -5.84 11.65 1.92
N LEU A 10 -5.81 10.62 1.08
CA LEU A 10 -5.08 10.60 -0.18
C LEU A 10 -6.03 10.29 -1.33
N THR A 11 -5.70 10.83 -2.51
CA THR A 11 -6.19 10.31 -3.78
C THR A 11 -5.17 9.31 -4.32
N VAL A 12 -5.62 8.10 -4.63
CA VAL A 12 -4.80 7.02 -5.20
C VAL A 12 -5.25 6.76 -6.63
N THR A 13 -4.40 7.01 -7.61
CA THR A 13 -4.66 6.64 -9.00
C THR A 13 -3.82 5.44 -9.37
N ALA A 14 -4.44 4.35 -9.83
CA ALA A 14 -3.78 3.10 -10.18
C ALA A 14 -4.33 2.55 -11.50
N GLY A 15 -3.48 2.46 -12.53
CA GLY A 15 -3.93 2.18 -13.89
C GLY A 15 -5.01 3.19 -14.31
N PRO A 16 -6.18 2.72 -14.80
CA PRO A 16 -7.29 3.61 -15.20
C PRO A 16 -8.20 4.03 -14.03
N TYR A 17 -7.93 3.59 -12.79
CA TYR A 17 -8.82 3.77 -11.65
C TYR A 17 -8.32 4.87 -10.72
N SER A 18 -9.26 5.51 -10.01
CA SER A 18 -8.99 6.50 -8.96
C SER A 18 -9.79 6.15 -7.72
N TYR A 19 -9.16 6.29 -6.57
CA TYR A 19 -9.71 5.93 -5.27
C TYR A 19 -9.47 7.05 -4.26
N ASP A 20 -10.39 7.18 -3.32
CA ASP A 20 -10.17 7.90 -2.07
C ASP A 20 -9.56 6.92 -1.06
N ALA A 21 -8.68 7.42 -0.21
CA ALA A 21 -8.05 6.63 0.82
C ALA A 21 -7.87 7.44 2.11
N ARG A 22 -7.95 6.74 3.25
CA ARG A 22 -7.71 7.30 4.59
C ARG A 22 -6.43 6.71 5.16
N LEU A 23 -5.59 7.57 5.74
CA LEU A 23 -4.42 7.18 6.51
C LEU A 23 -4.81 6.74 7.93
N GLU A 24 -4.22 5.66 8.42
CA GLU A 24 -4.49 5.08 9.74
C GLU A 24 -3.61 5.75 10.82
N TRP A 25 -3.71 7.07 10.95
CA TRP A 25 -2.91 7.87 11.89
C TRP A 25 -3.03 7.44 13.36
N ALA A 26 -4.16 6.85 13.75
CA ALA A 26 -4.37 6.38 15.11
C ALA A 26 -3.56 5.12 15.43
N ASP A 27 -3.43 4.22 14.45
CA ASP A 27 -2.83 2.89 14.65
C ASP A 27 -1.40 2.80 14.12
N ALA A 28 -1.07 3.56 13.07
CA ALA A 28 0.23 3.57 12.39
C ALA A 28 0.82 4.98 12.16
N PRO A 29 0.95 5.83 13.20
CA PRO A 29 1.38 7.21 13.05
C PRO A 29 2.79 7.38 12.43
N GLN A 30 3.75 6.51 12.77
CA GLN A 30 5.11 6.62 12.24
C GLN A 30 5.16 6.24 10.77
N THR A 31 4.47 5.17 10.40
CA THR A 31 4.34 4.70 9.03
C THR A 31 3.62 5.73 8.15
N CYS A 32 2.52 6.31 8.66
CA CYS A 32 1.80 7.39 7.99
C CYS A 32 2.70 8.61 7.76
N ALA A 33 3.43 9.07 8.79
CA ALA A 33 4.33 10.20 8.67
C ALA A 33 5.45 9.96 7.63
N ALA A 34 6.07 8.78 7.68
CA ALA A 34 7.11 8.39 6.74
C ALA A 34 6.59 8.36 5.29
N PHE A 35 5.39 7.82 5.07
CA PHE A 35 4.80 7.78 3.73
C PHE A 35 4.39 9.18 3.24
N VAL A 36 3.72 9.98 4.09
CA VAL A 36 3.27 11.34 3.75
C VAL A 36 4.43 12.27 3.38
N ALA A 37 5.58 12.13 4.05
CA ALA A 37 6.79 12.90 3.73
C ALA A 37 7.34 12.66 2.31
N ARG A 38 6.86 11.60 1.62
CA ARG A 38 7.26 11.21 0.26
C ARG A 38 6.19 11.50 -0.78
N LEU A 39 5.13 12.24 -0.43
CA LEU A 39 4.08 12.60 -1.38
C LEU A 39 4.52 13.73 -2.33
N PRO A 40 4.08 13.71 -3.61
CA PRO A 40 3.37 12.60 -4.24
C PRO A 40 4.28 11.38 -4.42
N PHE A 41 3.78 10.20 -4.05
CA PHE A 41 4.50 8.96 -4.20
C PHE A 41 4.08 8.29 -5.51
N GLU A 42 5.02 8.09 -6.42
CA GLU A 42 4.79 7.52 -7.75
C GLU A 42 5.61 6.24 -7.92
N SER A 43 4.97 5.20 -8.45
CA SER A 43 5.61 3.89 -8.65
C SER A 43 4.89 3.10 -9.74
N ARG A 44 5.24 1.81 -9.86
CA ARG A 44 4.49 0.82 -10.62
C ARG A 44 4.09 -0.33 -9.71
N LEU A 45 2.82 -0.71 -9.77
CA LEU A 45 2.33 -1.92 -9.12
C LEU A 45 2.35 -3.09 -10.11
N VAL A 46 2.58 -4.30 -9.61
CA VAL A 46 2.41 -5.56 -10.34
C VAL A 46 1.58 -6.52 -9.49
N HIS A 47 1.02 -7.58 -10.07
CA HIS A 47 0.36 -8.62 -9.28
C HIS A 47 1.39 -9.35 -8.39
N VAL A 48 1.02 -9.63 -7.14
CA VAL A 48 1.89 -10.36 -6.19
C VAL A 48 2.18 -11.78 -6.65
N ARG A 49 3.32 -12.33 -6.24
CA ARG A 49 3.71 -13.71 -6.59
C ARG A 49 3.25 -14.76 -5.57
N TRP A 50 3.23 -14.39 -4.28
CA TRP A 50 3.08 -15.34 -3.18
C TRP A 50 1.81 -15.10 -2.36
N SER A 51 1.33 -13.85 -2.30
CA SER A 51 0.42 -13.39 -1.26
C SER A 51 -1.08 -13.56 -1.57
N GLY A 52 -1.45 -14.09 -2.73
CA GLY A 52 -2.85 -14.22 -3.14
C GLY A 52 -3.38 -13.00 -3.91
N GLU A 53 -4.55 -12.51 -3.53
CA GLU A 53 -5.30 -11.47 -4.25
C GLU A 53 -4.83 -10.05 -3.86
N ALA A 54 -3.62 -9.70 -4.29
CA ALA A 54 -3.03 -8.38 -4.08
C ALA A 54 -2.17 -7.90 -5.25
N VAL A 55 -1.88 -6.60 -5.24
CA VAL A 55 -0.84 -5.99 -6.07
C VAL A 55 0.22 -5.36 -5.16
N TRP A 56 1.46 -5.30 -5.63
CA TRP A 56 2.57 -4.73 -4.87
C TRP A 56 3.46 -3.82 -5.70
N MET A 57 4.10 -2.87 -5.02
CA MET A 57 5.17 -2.02 -5.52
C MET A 57 6.49 -2.54 -4.95
N PRO A 58 7.37 -3.14 -5.76
CA PRO A 58 8.71 -3.52 -5.32
C PRO A 58 9.56 -2.26 -5.17
N LEU A 59 10.05 -1.99 -3.96
CA LEU A 59 10.82 -0.77 -3.65
C LEU A 59 12.31 -1.05 -3.43
N GLY A 60 12.76 -2.31 -3.56
CA GLY A 60 14.15 -2.69 -3.39
C GLY A 60 14.67 -2.36 -1.99
N ASP A 61 15.76 -1.59 -1.94
CA ASP A 61 16.45 -1.20 -0.71
C ASP A 61 15.93 0.14 -0.13
N MET A 62 14.76 0.62 -0.58
CA MET A 62 14.18 1.84 -0.03
C MET A 62 13.91 1.69 1.46
N ASP A 63 14.43 2.62 2.27
CA ASP A 63 14.22 2.66 3.71
C ASP A 63 13.22 3.77 4.08
N PHE A 64 12.15 3.39 4.75
CA PHE A 64 11.17 4.32 5.31
C PHE A 64 11.55 4.83 6.71
N ALA A 65 12.62 4.29 7.30
CA ALA A 65 13.07 4.51 8.66
C ALA A 65 11.98 4.18 9.70
N VAL A 66 11.23 3.11 9.46
CA VAL A 66 10.15 2.62 10.34
C VAL A 66 10.34 1.14 10.66
N GLY A 67 9.99 0.75 11.88
CA GLY A 67 9.86 -0.65 12.28
C GLY A 67 8.43 -1.16 12.06
N TYR A 68 8.09 -2.29 12.70
CA TYR A 68 6.73 -2.82 12.67
C TYR A 68 5.76 -1.97 13.50
N GLU A 69 4.61 -1.65 12.92
CA GLU A 69 3.57 -0.80 13.49
C GLU A 69 2.22 -1.17 12.83
N ASN A 70 1.18 -1.48 13.62
CA ASN A 70 -0.11 -1.97 13.10
C ASN A 70 0.03 -3.08 12.03
N HIS A 71 0.93 -4.04 12.26
CA HIS A 71 1.31 -5.00 11.24
C HIS A 71 0.33 -6.16 11.14
N THR A 72 0.10 -6.65 9.93
CA THR A 72 -0.72 -7.83 9.65
C THR A 72 -0.12 -8.65 8.53
N SER A 73 -0.36 -9.96 8.56
CA SER A 73 -0.13 -10.86 7.43
C SER A 73 -1.39 -11.09 6.60
N TYR A 74 -2.53 -10.57 7.04
CA TYR A 74 -3.85 -10.82 6.43
C TYR A 74 -4.58 -9.49 6.19
N PRO A 75 -4.04 -8.59 5.34
CA PRO A 75 -4.74 -7.36 5.01
C PRO A 75 -6.07 -7.66 4.31
N ALA A 76 -7.13 -6.97 4.74
CA ALA A 76 -8.45 -7.06 4.13
C ALA A 76 -8.49 -6.30 2.80
N PRO A 77 -9.45 -6.59 1.89
CA PRO A 77 -9.61 -5.83 0.64
C PRO A 77 -9.67 -4.32 0.87
N GLY A 78 -8.87 -3.57 0.12
CA GLY A 78 -8.71 -2.12 0.24
C GLY A 78 -7.65 -1.68 1.25
N GLN A 79 -7.15 -2.57 2.11
CA GLN A 79 -6.04 -2.24 3.01
C GLN A 79 -4.71 -2.23 2.26
N VAL A 80 -3.87 -1.25 2.62
CA VAL A 80 -2.53 -1.07 2.09
C VAL A 80 -1.52 -1.22 3.22
N ILE A 81 -0.56 -2.10 3.02
CA ILE A 81 0.51 -2.37 3.97
C ILE A 81 1.86 -1.91 3.44
N LEU A 82 2.73 -1.44 4.33
CA LEU A 82 4.15 -1.21 4.07
C LEU A 82 4.98 -2.26 4.81
N TYR A 83 5.73 -3.07 4.08
CA TYR A 83 6.77 -3.92 4.65
C TYR A 83 8.10 -3.16 4.64
N PRO A 84 8.73 -2.89 5.81
CA PRO A 84 9.93 -2.07 5.90
C PRO A 84 11.22 -2.79 5.43
N GLY A 85 11.13 -4.01 4.93
CA GLY A 85 12.28 -4.80 4.48
C GLY A 85 12.91 -5.66 5.60
N GLY A 86 14.15 -6.10 5.36
CA GLY A 86 14.99 -6.84 6.31
C GLY A 86 15.21 -8.31 5.92
N ILE A 87 14.14 -9.05 5.61
CA ILE A 87 14.22 -10.44 5.15
C ILE A 87 13.97 -10.54 3.64
N SER A 88 12.99 -9.77 3.15
CA SER A 88 12.71 -9.54 1.73
C SER A 88 12.94 -8.07 1.40
N GLU A 89 12.86 -7.72 0.12
CA GLU A 89 12.87 -6.31 -0.32
C GLU A 89 11.72 -5.51 0.31
N THR A 90 11.93 -4.21 0.49
CA THR A 90 10.87 -3.29 0.95
C THR A 90 9.74 -3.28 -0.09
N GLU A 91 8.50 -3.33 0.38
CA GLU A 91 7.34 -3.30 -0.52
C GLU A 91 6.13 -2.59 0.09
N ILE A 92 5.32 -2.03 -0.79
CA ILE A 92 3.94 -1.63 -0.46
C ILE A 92 3.01 -2.61 -1.17
N LEU A 93 2.01 -3.10 -0.46
CA LEU A 93 1.04 -4.07 -0.98
C LEU A 93 -0.38 -3.54 -0.76
N LEU A 94 -1.20 -3.58 -1.81
CA LEU A 94 -2.63 -3.27 -1.80
C LEU A 94 -3.42 -4.58 -1.98
N ALA A 95 -4.20 -4.95 -0.97
CA ALA A 95 -5.08 -6.11 -1.02
C ALA A 95 -6.36 -5.79 -1.81
N TYR A 96 -6.79 -6.72 -2.68
CA TYR A 96 -8.08 -6.62 -3.37
C TYR A 96 -8.99 -7.84 -3.12
N GLY A 97 -8.52 -8.84 -2.37
CA GLY A 97 -9.24 -10.06 -2.05
C GLY A 97 -8.60 -10.79 -0.85
N GLY A 98 -8.63 -12.12 -0.86
CA GLY A 98 -7.98 -12.94 0.16
C GLY A 98 -6.45 -12.88 0.07
N VAL A 99 -5.80 -12.40 1.14
CA VAL A 99 -4.34 -12.24 1.20
C VAL A 99 -3.74 -12.99 2.39
N HIS A 100 -2.63 -13.68 2.13
CA HIS A 100 -1.69 -14.15 3.15
C HIS A 100 -0.29 -13.66 2.78
N PHE A 101 0.11 -12.53 3.35
CA PHE A 101 1.33 -11.81 2.99
C PHE A 101 2.57 -12.67 3.24
N ALA A 102 3.31 -12.96 2.16
CA ALA A 102 4.44 -13.87 2.17
C ALA A 102 5.46 -13.54 1.05
N SER A 103 6.64 -14.15 1.15
CA SER A 103 7.65 -14.17 0.10
C SER A 103 8.24 -15.58 -0.07
N LYS A 104 9.32 -15.69 -0.85
CA LYS A 104 10.06 -16.96 -1.02
C LYS A 104 10.58 -17.55 0.30
N VAL A 105 10.70 -16.74 1.36
CA VAL A 105 11.20 -17.17 2.68
C VAL A 105 10.08 -17.57 3.65
N GLY A 106 8.81 -17.48 3.24
CA GLY A 106 7.65 -17.74 4.09
C GLY A 106 6.84 -16.49 4.42
N GLN A 107 6.06 -16.57 5.49
CA GLN A 107 5.13 -15.52 5.93
C GLN A 107 5.88 -14.25 6.34
N LEU A 108 5.33 -13.10 5.93
CA LEU A 108 5.78 -11.76 6.31
C LEU A 108 4.62 -11.02 6.98
N ALA A 109 4.92 -9.89 7.62
CA ALA A 109 3.91 -8.95 8.11
C ALA A 109 4.27 -7.55 7.61
N GLY A 110 3.28 -6.74 7.27
CA GLY A 110 3.48 -5.35 6.85
C GLY A 110 2.55 -4.42 7.61
N ASN A 111 2.97 -3.18 7.80
CA ASN A 111 2.27 -2.15 8.56
C ASN A 111 1.06 -1.67 7.79
N HIS A 112 -0.15 -1.95 8.28
CA HIS A 112 -1.37 -1.38 7.70
C HIS A 112 -1.44 0.11 8.05
N PHE A 113 -1.27 0.96 7.04
CA PHE A 113 -1.15 2.42 7.24
C PHE A 113 -2.14 3.23 6.39
N LEU A 114 -2.76 2.63 5.38
CA LEU A 114 -3.69 3.30 4.49
C LEU A 114 -4.83 2.33 4.13
N THR A 115 -6.05 2.85 4.03
CA THR A 115 -7.23 2.10 3.60
C THR A 115 -7.91 2.84 2.46
N ILE A 116 -8.14 2.14 1.34
CA ILE A 116 -8.99 2.58 0.24
C ILE A 116 -10.44 2.65 0.73
N THR A 117 -11.10 3.79 0.54
CA THR A 117 -12.46 4.07 1.05
C THR A 117 -13.51 4.23 -0.05
N SER A 118 -13.11 4.28 -1.32
CA SER A 118 -14.04 4.33 -2.47
C SER A 118 -13.55 3.43 -3.61
N GLY A 119 -14.44 3.11 -4.56
CA GLY A 119 -14.11 2.32 -5.75
C GLY A 119 -13.68 0.86 -5.48
N LEU A 120 -14.06 0.28 -4.34
CA LEU A 120 -13.64 -1.07 -3.92
C LEU A 120 -13.98 -2.16 -4.95
N ASP A 121 -15.08 -2.01 -5.69
CA ASP A 121 -15.51 -2.89 -6.77
C ASP A 121 -14.52 -2.95 -7.94
N THR A 122 -13.68 -1.94 -8.11
CA THR A 122 -12.67 -1.85 -9.17
C THR A 122 -11.29 -2.37 -8.77
N LEU A 123 -11.08 -2.74 -7.50
CA LEU A 123 -9.81 -3.32 -7.01
C LEU A 123 -9.51 -4.69 -7.66
N ALA A 124 -10.50 -5.58 -7.75
CA ALA A 124 -10.31 -6.87 -8.40
C ALA A 124 -10.04 -6.75 -9.93
N PRO A 125 -10.76 -5.87 -10.68
CA PRO A 125 -10.35 -5.47 -12.02
C PRO A 125 -8.91 -4.96 -12.14
N LEU A 126 -8.44 -4.09 -11.24
CA LEU A 126 -7.05 -3.64 -11.19
C LEU A 126 -6.07 -4.80 -11.01
N GLY A 127 -6.35 -5.71 -10.08
CA GLY A 127 -5.55 -6.91 -9.84
C GLY A 127 -5.41 -7.78 -11.08
N ARG A 128 -6.55 -8.09 -11.74
CA ARG A 128 -6.55 -8.86 -13.00
C ARG A 128 -5.78 -8.15 -14.12
N ARG A 129 -5.92 -6.83 -14.22
CA ARG A 129 -5.16 -6.03 -15.20
C ARG A 129 -3.66 -6.15 -14.94
N ALA A 130 -3.22 -6.00 -13.70
CA ALA A 130 -1.80 -6.14 -13.34
C ALA A 130 -1.27 -7.57 -13.59
N LEU A 131 -2.11 -8.59 -13.43
CA LEU A 131 -1.76 -9.98 -13.71
C LEU A 131 -1.54 -10.26 -15.21
N TRP A 132 -2.50 -9.84 -16.04
CA TRP A 132 -2.52 -10.19 -17.46
C TRP A 132 -1.78 -9.20 -18.35
N GLU A 133 -1.79 -7.92 -17.99
CA GLU A 133 -1.19 -6.82 -18.78
C GLU A 133 0.13 -6.32 -18.16
N GLY A 134 0.54 -6.87 -17.02
CA GLY A 134 1.78 -6.49 -16.34
C GLY A 134 1.68 -5.16 -15.58
N ALA A 135 2.84 -4.54 -15.34
CA ALA A 135 2.96 -3.41 -14.42
C ALA A 135 2.05 -2.22 -14.76
N GLN A 136 1.29 -1.74 -13.79
CA GLN A 136 0.41 -0.57 -13.92
C GLN A 136 1.00 0.63 -13.16
N PRO A 137 0.86 1.87 -13.68
CA PRO A 137 1.28 3.05 -12.93
C PRO A 137 0.43 3.21 -11.68
N ILE A 138 1.04 3.67 -10.59
CA ILE A 138 0.31 4.08 -9.39
C ILE A 138 0.87 5.38 -8.82
N ARG A 139 -0.02 6.23 -8.34
CA ARG A 139 0.30 7.50 -7.71
C ARG A 139 -0.56 7.72 -6.47
N PHE A 140 0.07 8.12 -5.38
CA PHE A 140 -0.58 8.58 -4.16
C PHE A 140 -0.31 10.07 -4.01
N ALA A 141 -1.34 10.87 -3.76
CA ALA A 141 -1.21 12.30 -3.50
C ALA A 141 -2.15 12.74 -2.39
N ALA A 142 -1.81 13.83 -1.72
CA ALA A 142 -2.72 14.47 -0.78
C ALA A 142 -4.07 14.74 -1.46
N ALA A 143 -5.17 14.38 -0.79
CA ALA A 143 -6.49 14.80 -1.23
C ALA A 143 -6.58 16.34 -1.18
N GLY A 144 -7.23 16.94 -2.19
CA GLY A 144 -7.44 18.38 -2.31
C GLY A 144 -8.53 18.92 -1.39
#